data_AF-A0A968P0L5-F1
#
_entry.id   AF-A0A968P0L5-F1
#
_cell.length_a   1.000
_cell.length_b   1.000
_cell.length_c   1.000
_cell.angle_alpha   90.00
_cell.angle_beta   90.00
_cell.angle_gamma   90.00
#
_symmetry.space_group_name_H-M   'P 1'
#
loop_
_entity.id
_entity.type
_entity.pdbx_description
1 polymer ?
#
loop_
_entity_poly.entity_id
_entity_poly.type
_entity_poly.pdbx_seq_one_letter_code
_entity_poly.pdbx_strand_id
1 'polypeptide(L)' 'MVEYVLLLVIGVGVAALITTTMVSRSAENPGFLVKKWSDIIGFIGKDTADDLNPDQAAN' A
#
# COMPACT_ATOMS: atom_id res chain seq x y z
N MET A 1 3.85 -15.44 -36.68
CA MET A 1 3.07 -14.22 -36.41
C MET A 1 2.05 -14.42 -35.29
N VAL A 2 1.15 -15.43 -35.37
CA VAL A 2 0.14 -15.70 -34.32
C VAL A 2 0.74 -16.06 -32.96
N GLU A 3 1.87 -16.76 -32.93
CA GLU A 3 2.58 -17.15 -31.70
C GLU A 3 2.96 -15.97 -30.81
N TYR A 4 3.48 -14.88 -31.41
CA TYR A 4 3.84 -13.68 -30.66
C TYR A 4 2.61 -13.00 -30.02
N VAL A 5 1.45 -13.10 -30.67
CA VAL A 5 0.19 -12.59 -30.13
C VAL A 5 -0.29 -13.46 -28.96
N LEU A 6 -0.14 -14.78 -29.04
CA LEU A 6 -0.45 -15.67 -27.93
C LEU A 6 0.41 -15.38 -26.70
N LEU A 7 1.72 -15.21 -26.88
CA LEU A 7 2.62 -14.82 -25.79
C LEU A 7 2.28 -13.44 -25.23
N LEU A 8 1.89 -12.49 -26.08
CA LEU A 8 1.43 -11.17 -25.65
C LEU A 8 0.17 -11.25 -24.78
N VAL A 9 -0.83 -12.03 -25.18
CA VAL A 9 -2.07 -12.20 -24.40
C VAL A 9 -1.78 -12.81 -23.04
N ILE A 10 -0.88 -13.79 -22.98
CA ILE A 10 -0.46 -14.39 -21.70
C ILE A 10 0.25 -13.33 -20.83
N GLY A 11 1.17 -12.56 -21.40
CA GLY A 11 1.89 -11.51 -20.68
C GLY A 11 0.96 -10.43 -20.12
N VAL A 12 0.03 -9.95 -20.94
CA VAL A 12 -0.99 -8.98 -20.51
C VAL A 12 -1.91 -9.58 -19.44
N GLY A 13 -2.29 -10.86 -19.58
CA GLY A 13 -3.08 -11.57 -18.57
C GLY A 13 -2.38 -11.63 -17.21
N VAL A 14 -1.09 -11.98 -17.20
CA VAL A 14 -0.29 -12.01 -15.96
C VAL A 14 -0.15 -10.60 -15.35
N ALA A 15 0.13 -9.59 -16.18
CA ALA A 15 0.21 -8.21 -15.73
C ALA A 15 -1.11 -7.72 -15.13
N ALA A 16 -2.24 -8.08 -15.73
CA ALA A 16 -3.57 -7.76 -15.22
C ALA A 16 -3.81 -8.40 -13.85
N LEU A 17 -3.49 -9.69 -13.68
CA LEU A 17 -3.62 -10.39 -12.40
C LEU A 17 -2.76 -9.77 -11.30
N ILE A 18 -1.50 -9.44 -11.60
CA ILE A 18 -0.63 -8.79 -10.63
C ILE A 18 -1.20 -7.42 -10.24
N THR A 19 -1.65 -6.64 -11.23
CA THR A 19 -2.19 -5.31 -10.99
C THR A 19 -3.45 -5.36 -10.11
N THR A 20 -4.38 -6.28 -10.37
CA THR A 20 -5.62 -6.41 -9.57
C THR A 20 -5.33 -6.76 -8.12
N THR A 21 -4.36 -7.65 -7.86
CA THR A 21 -3.94 -7.97 -6.49
C THR A 21 -3.21 -6.80 -5.82
N MET A 22 -2.46 -6.00 -6.58
CA MET A 22 -1.71 -4.87 -6.05
C MET A 22 -2.62 -3.69 -5.67
N VAL A 23 -3.63 -3.37 -6.49
CA VAL A 23 -4.48 -2.18 -6.32
C VAL A 23 -5.88 -2.47 -5.74
N SER A 24 -6.18 -3.72 -5.35
CA SER A 24 -7.49 -4.10 -4.79
C SER A 24 -7.94 -3.14 -3.68
N ARG A 25 -9.19 -2.70 -3.75
CA ARG A 25 -9.85 -1.85 -2.74
C ARG A 25 -10.89 -2.61 -1.91
N SER A 26 -10.88 -3.94 -1.98
CA SER A 26 -11.77 -4.75 -1.14
C SER A 26 -11.48 -4.51 0.34
N ALA A 27 -12.55 -4.34 1.13
CA ALA A 27 -12.43 -4.18 2.58
C ALA A 27 -11.92 -5.45 3.27
N GLU A 28 -12.28 -6.62 2.72
CA GLU A 28 -11.85 -7.92 3.25
C GLU A 28 -10.44 -8.29 2.81
N ASN A 29 -10.06 -7.94 1.58
CA ASN A 29 -8.77 -8.26 0.98
C ASN A 29 -8.16 -7.02 0.29
N PRO A 30 -7.66 -6.05 1.07
CA PRO A 30 -7.05 -4.85 0.52
C PRO A 30 -5.75 -5.19 -0.22
N GLY A 31 -5.55 -4.53 -1.35
CA GLY A 31 -4.36 -4.69 -2.17
C GLY A 31 -3.10 -4.26 -1.43
N PHE A 32 -1.96 -4.79 -1.87
CA PHE A 32 -0.67 -4.54 -1.23
C PHE A 32 -0.37 -3.04 -1.06
N LEU A 33 -0.65 -2.23 -2.08
CA LEU A 33 -0.41 -0.78 -2.00
C LEU A 33 -1.28 -0.11 -0.94
N VAL A 34 -2.56 -0.48 -0.87
CA VAL A 34 -3.50 0.10 0.10
C VAL A 34 -3.06 -0.23 1.52
N LYS A 35 -2.73 -1.50 1.77
CA LYS A 35 -2.25 -1.96 3.08
C LYS A 35 -1.00 -1.20 3.51
N LYS A 36 0.01 -1.10 2.64
CA LYS A 36 1.26 -0.42 2.97
C LYS A 36 1.09 1.08 3.17
N TRP A 37 0.24 1.72 2.39
CA TRP A 37 -0.06 3.13 2.58
C TRP A 37 -0.76 3.40 3.92
N SER A 38 -1.72 2.55 4.29
CA SER A 38 -2.37 2.60 5.61
C SER A 38 -1.37 2.39 6.75
N ASP A 39 -0.42 1.47 6.61
CA ASP A 39 0.64 1.24 7.60
C ASP A 39 1.51 2.50 7.79
N ILE A 40 1.91 3.16 6.69
CA ILE A 40 2.72 4.39 6.73
C ILE A 40 1.96 5.52 7.43
N ILE A 41 0.70 5.75 7.05
CA ILE A 41 -0.13 6.77 7.69
C ILE A 41 -0.29 6.47 9.18
N GLY A 42 -0.52 5.20 9.54
CA GLY A 42 -0.66 4.78 10.93
C GLY A 42 0.63 4.94 11.73
N PHE A 43 1.80 4.77 11.10
CA PHE A 43 3.09 5.04 11.72
C PHE A 43 3.28 6.54 11.97
N ILE A 44 3.03 7.39 10.97
CA ILE A 44 3.15 8.85 11.09
C ILE A 44 2.16 9.39 12.13
N GLY A 45 0.91 8.94 12.11
CA GLY A 45 -0.12 9.39 13.04
C GLY A 45 0.11 8.98 14.51
N LYS A 46 1.02 8.02 14.76
CA LYS A 46 1.44 7.61 16.10
C LYS A 46 2.64 8.39 16.63
N ASP A 47 3.27 9.24 15.81
CA ASP A 47 4.29 10.18 16.24
C ASP A 47 3.62 11.37 16.92
N THR A 48 3.15 11.15 18.15
CA THR A 48 2.63 12.22 19.01
C THR A 48 3.81 12.99 19.57
N ALA A 49 3.75 14.33 19.49
CA ALA A 49 4.76 15.20 20.10
C ALA A 49 4.99 14.79 21.56
N ASP A 50 6.27 14.74 21.98
CA ASP A 50 6.66 14.41 23.35
C ASP A 50 5.78 15.20 24.34
N ASP A 51 5.17 14.47 25.27
CA ASP A 51 4.42 15.04 26.38
C ASP A 51 5.35 16.07 27.05
N LEU A 52 4.98 17.35 26.95
CA LEU A 52 5.65 18.40 27.71
C LEU A 52 5.41 18.08 29.18
N ASN A 53 6.40 17.45 29.83
CA ASN A 53 6.39 17.29 31.27
C ASN A 53 6.24 18.71 31.86
N PRO A 54 5.18 19.00 32.63
CA PRO A 54 4.96 20.31 33.23
C PRO A 54 6.16 20.83 34.03
N ASP A 55 7.02 19.92 34.50
CA ASP A 55 8.23 20.24 35.26
C ASP A 55 9.36 20.88 34.42
N GLN A 56 9.32 20.76 33.08
CA GLN A 56 10.33 21.34 32.18
C GLN A 56 9.93 22.73 31.64
N ALA A 57 8.67 23.15 31.82
CA ALA A 57 8.19 24.46 31.38
C ALA A 57 8.46 25.60 32.39
N ALA A 58 8.97 25.28 33.58
CA ALA A 58 9.10 26.20 34.71
C ALA A 58 10.55 26.56 35.10
N ASN A 59 11.56 26.19 34.30
CA ASN A 59 12.97 26.61 34.51
C ASN A 59 13.49 27.45 33.35
#